data_AF-A0A847P2L3-F1
#
_entry.id   AF-A0A847P2L3-F1
#
_cell.length_a   1.000
_cell.length_b   1.000
_cell.length_c   1.000
_cell.angle_alpha   90.00
_cell.angle_beta   90.00
_cell.angle_gamma   90.00
#
_symmetry.space_group_name_H-M   'P 1'
#
loop_
_entity.id
_entity.type
_entity.pdbx_description
1 polymer ?
#
loop_
_entity_poly.entity_id
_entity_poly.type
_entity_poly.pdbx_seq_one_letter_code
_entity_poly.pdbx_strand_id
1 'polypeptide(L)'
;MEIWEQHEKQKWPGKLLPLVIPIVVCHCNGICNFDNSMKEMVAIINGTEKMVPDFCFLKLDLWFLEPVQIEDGTDGYWGGKGKLKVFLLALKHSRRPEVLSVLHRIIRIAEEARESQKWDYDYLDVVLLYLGSVIDENLYEQYCRIIAQEHSGGEKYMGTIADKLRREERLKRETIERELRKEIEQKNTELRHKDFELEKEKAELEKKETELEKKDEQLHQIIQLMLKKGVDPQSIRKIRSLSDEEIEQIIKEVNGS
;
A
#
# COMPACT_ATOMS: atom_id res chain seq x y z
N MET A 1 -25.48 -11.33 -17.02
CA MET A 1 -26.17 -11.02 -18.28
C MET A 1 -27.46 -11.83 -18.44
N GLU A 2 -27.50 -13.10 -18.02
CA GLU A 2 -28.67 -13.98 -18.20
C GLU A 2 -30.01 -13.49 -17.61
N ILE A 3 -30.02 -12.86 -16.43
CA ILE A 3 -31.27 -12.49 -15.74
C ILE A 3 -32.08 -11.46 -16.55
N TRP A 4 -31.39 -10.48 -17.13
CA TRP A 4 -32.00 -9.44 -17.96
C TRP A 4 -32.42 -9.99 -19.31
N GLU A 5 -31.58 -10.81 -19.96
CA GLU A 5 -31.92 -11.49 -21.21
C GLU A 5 -33.12 -12.44 -21.07
N GLN A 6 -33.22 -13.17 -19.95
CA GLN A 6 -34.37 -14.02 -19.66
C GLN A 6 -35.64 -13.20 -19.42
N HIS A 7 -35.54 -12.08 -18.70
CA HIS A 7 -36.67 -11.17 -18.53
C HIS A 7 -37.14 -10.58 -19.87
N GLU A 8 -36.22 -10.19 -20.75
CA GLU A 8 -36.58 -9.67 -22.08
C GLU A 8 -37.28 -10.72 -22.95
N LYS A 9 -36.82 -11.98 -22.90
CA LYS A 9 -37.47 -13.11 -23.61
C LYS A 9 -38.88 -13.39 -23.10
N GLN A 10 -39.21 -13.00 -21.87
CA GLN A 10 -40.52 -13.23 -21.22
C GLN A 10 -41.52 -12.07 -21.40
N LYS A 11 -41.20 -11.00 -22.16
CA LYS A 11 -42.00 -9.76 -22.21
C LYS A 11 -43.43 -9.94 -22.74
N TRP A 12 -44.42 -9.71 -21.87
CA TRP A 12 -45.68 -9.01 -22.19
C TRP A 12 -45.49 -7.50 -21.93
N PRO A 13 -46.09 -6.59 -22.72
CA PRO A 13 -45.89 -5.14 -22.53
C PRO A 13 -46.43 -4.67 -21.18
N GLY A 14 -45.60 -3.95 -20.40
CA GLY A 14 -46.06 -3.14 -19.26
C GLY A 14 -45.83 -3.66 -17.83
N LYS A 15 -45.04 -4.72 -17.59
CA LYS A 15 -44.68 -5.16 -16.23
C LYS A 15 -43.32 -4.64 -15.75
N LEU A 16 -43.25 -4.43 -14.42
CA LEU A 16 -42.08 -3.99 -13.64
C LEU A 16 -40.83 -4.85 -13.92
N LEU A 17 -39.66 -4.22 -13.78
CA LEU A 17 -38.36 -4.89 -13.83
C LEU A 17 -38.30 -6.06 -12.81
N PRO A 18 -37.42 -7.05 -13.01
CA PRO A 18 -37.32 -8.19 -12.12
C PRO A 18 -36.86 -7.70 -10.75
N LEU A 19 -37.51 -8.18 -9.70
CA LEU A 19 -37.16 -7.84 -8.33
C LEU A 19 -35.77 -8.41 -8.02
N VAL A 20 -34.80 -7.53 -7.82
CA VAL A 20 -33.46 -7.89 -7.34
C VAL A 20 -33.42 -7.60 -5.85
N ILE A 21 -33.18 -8.63 -5.04
CA ILE A 21 -32.95 -8.49 -3.60
C ILE A 21 -31.48 -8.82 -3.34
N PRO A 22 -30.62 -7.82 -3.14
CA PRO A 22 -29.24 -8.06 -2.77
C PRO A 22 -29.17 -8.73 -1.40
N ILE A 23 -28.28 -9.70 -1.24
CA ILE A 23 -27.96 -10.33 0.05
C ILE A 23 -26.52 -9.95 0.39
N VAL A 24 -26.32 -9.35 1.56
CA VAL A 24 -25.00 -8.99 2.08
C VAL A 24 -24.69 -9.91 3.25
N VAL A 25 -23.64 -10.71 3.09
CA VAL A 25 -23.11 -11.58 4.15
C VAL A 25 -21.93 -10.90 4.81
N CYS A 26 -22.07 -10.45 6.07
CA CYS A 26 -20.94 -9.93 6.86
C CYS A 26 -20.39 -11.03 7.76
N HIS A 27 -19.07 -11.18 7.71
CA HIS A 27 -18.31 -12.13 8.52
C HIS A 27 -17.21 -11.39 9.31
N CYS A 28 -17.61 -10.23 9.83
CA CYS A 28 -16.74 -9.29 10.51
C CYS A 28 -16.32 -9.84 11.90
N ASN A 29 -15.23 -9.33 12.48
CA ASN A 29 -14.72 -9.77 13.80
C ASN A 29 -15.59 -9.29 14.99
N GLY A 30 -16.76 -8.71 14.71
CA GLY A 30 -17.70 -8.14 15.67
C GLY A 30 -19.06 -7.94 15.01
N ILE A 31 -20.01 -7.39 15.78
CA ILE A 31 -21.33 -7.02 15.28
C ILE A 31 -21.19 -6.00 14.16
N CYS A 32 -21.93 -6.22 13.09
CA CYS A 32 -21.92 -5.36 11.93
C CYS A 32 -22.82 -4.13 12.14
N ASN A 33 -22.26 -2.91 12.10
CA ASN A 33 -22.99 -1.66 12.34
C ASN A 33 -23.04 -0.72 11.12
N PHE A 34 -23.12 -1.24 9.90
CA PHE A 34 -23.42 -0.38 8.74
C PHE A 34 -24.93 -0.31 8.46
N ASP A 35 -25.34 0.82 7.87
CA ASP A 35 -26.71 1.11 7.47
C ASP A 35 -27.14 0.28 6.25
N ASN A 36 -28.46 0.20 6.03
CA ASN A 36 -29.05 -0.56 4.92
C ASN A 36 -28.98 0.21 3.59
N SER A 37 -27.78 0.69 3.25
CA SER A 37 -27.44 1.40 2.02
C SER A 37 -26.25 0.73 1.34
N MET A 38 -26.46 0.15 0.14
CA MET A 38 -25.34 -0.37 -0.66
C MET A 38 -24.43 0.77 -1.13
N LYS A 39 -25.01 1.94 -1.37
CA LYS A 39 -24.31 3.13 -1.86
C LYS A 39 -23.23 3.60 -0.90
N GLU A 40 -23.47 3.47 0.40
CA GLU A 40 -22.50 3.82 1.45
C GLU A 40 -21.34 2.83 1.57
N MET A 41 -21.47 1.61 1.02
CA MET A 41 -20.44 0.57 1.10
C MET A 41 -19.47 0.54 -0.07
N VAL A 42 -19.73 1.32 -1.12
CA VAL A 42 -18.94 1.31 -2.37
C VAL A 42 -18.33 2.68 -2.60
N ALA A 43 -17.09 2.70 -3.08
CA ALA A 43 -16.46 3.95 -3.48
C ALA A 43 -17.13 4.46 -4.76
N ILE A 44 -17.71 5.67 -4.69
CA ILE A 44 -18.36 6.32 -5.82
C ILE A 44 -17.43 7.37 -6.40
N ILE A 45 -17.35 7.39 -7.73
CA ILE A 45 -16.56 8.39 -8.45
C ILE A 45 -17.23 9.76 -8.24
N ASN A 46 -16.45 10.73 -7.75
CA ASN A 46 -16.93 12.09 -7.51
C ASN A 46 -17.65 12.67 -8.74
N GLY A 47 -18.85 13.22 -8.54
CA GLY A 47 -19.71 13.79 -9.58
C GLY A 47 -20.70 12.81 -10.22
N THR A 48 -20.62 11.52 -9.88
CA THR A 48 -21.55 10.48 -10.38
C THR A 48 -22.58 10.04 -9.33
N GLU A 49 -22.61 10.67 -8.16
CA GLU A 49 -23.40 10.24 -7.01
C GLU A 49 -24.89 10.19 -7.34
N LYS A 50 -25.40 11.10 -8.17
CA LYS A 50 -26.82 11.13 -8.57
C LYS A 50 -27.22 10.02 -9.54
N MET A 51 -26.25 9.41 -10.22
CA MET A 51 -26.48 8.35 -11.22
C MET A 51 -26.41 6.95 -10.61
N VAL A 52 -25.86 6.81 -9.39
CA VAL A 52 -25.76 5.54 -8.69
C VAL A 52 -27.02 5.33 -7.84
N PRO A 53 -27.90 4.38 -8.22
CA PRO A 53 -29.04 4.00 -7.40
C PRO A 53 -28.57 3.37 -6.10
N ASP A 54 -29.28 3.67 -5.01
CA ASP A 54 -29.06 2.99 -3.75
C ASP A 54 -30.02 1.80 -3.64
N PHE A 55 -29.49 0.65 -3.27
CA PHE A 55 -30.25 -0.57 -3.10
C PHE A 55 -30.25 -0.95 -1.62
N CYS A 56 -31.44 -1.15 -1.06
CA CYS A 56 -31.57 -1.86 0.20
C CYS A 56 -31.27 -3.35 -0.02
N PHE A 57 -30.76 -4.01 1.00
CA PHE A 57 -30.35 -5.40 0.96
C PHE A 57 -30.82 -6.16 2.20
N LEU A 58 -30.81 -7.49 2.08
CA LEU A 58 -30.97 -8.39 3.21
C LEU A 58 -29.61 -8.64 3.84
N LYS A 59 -29.47 -8.22 5.10
CA LYS A 59 -28.24 -8.37 5.87
C LYS A 59 -28.23 -9.72 6.59
N LEU A 60 -27.21 -10.52 6.31
CA LEU A 60 -26.88 -11.72 7.07
C LEU A 60 -25.59 -11.46 7.86
N ASP A 61 -25.73 -11.18 9.16
CA ASP A 61 -24.60 -11.03 10.06
C ASP A 61 -24.23 -12.39 10.67
N LEU A 62 -23.09 -12.95 10.22
CA LEU A 62 -22.62 -14.25 10.69
C LEU A 62 -22.17 -14.22 12.16
N TRP A 63 -22.04 -13.05 12.79
CA TRP A 63 -21.80 -12.96 14.23
C TRP A 63 -22.88 -13.72 15.01
N PHE A 64 -24.15 -13.51 14.67
CA PHE A 64 -25.31 -14.09 15.35
C PHE A 64 -25.68 -15.50 14.87
N LEU A 65 -25.14 -15.94 13.73
CA LEU A 65 -25.52 -17.23 13.15
C LEU A 65 -24.92 -18.41 13.93
N GLU A 66 -25.71 -19.26 14.56
CA GLU A 66 -25.19 -20.46 15.22
C GLU A 66 -24.98 -21.62 14.24
N PRO A 67 -23.89 -22.40 14.37
CA PRO A 67 -23.61 -23.56 13.50
C PRO A 67 -24.74 -24.60 13.38
N VAL A 68 -25.60 -24.70 14.40
CA VAL A 68 -26.76 -25.62 14.43
C VAL A 68 -27.88 -25.14 13.50
N GLN A 69 -28.01 -23.84 13.31
CA GLN A 69 -29.06 -23.21 12.49
C GLN A 69 -28.78 -23.27 10.99
N ILE A 70 -27.59 -23.74 10.60
CA ILE A 70 -27.20 -23.83 9.19
C ILE A 70 -27.66 -25.18 8.65
N GLU A 71 -28.82 -25.20 8.02
CA GLU A 71 -29.36 -26.33 7.28
C GLU A 71 -29.23 -26.09 5.78
N ASP A 72 -28.76 -27.08 5.04
CA ASP A 72 -28.80 -27.03 3.58
C ASP A 72 -30.22 -27.36 3.09
N GLY A 73 -30.61 -26.79 1.96
CA GLY A 73 -31.90 -27.11 1.33
C GLY A 73 -32.01 -28.62 1.08
N THR A 74 -33.20 -29.18 1.35
CA THR A 74 -33.50 -30.62 1.21
C THR A 74 -33.69 -31.05 -0.25
N ASP A 75 -33.74 -30.08 -1.17
CA ASP A 75 -34.08 -30.19 -2.56
C ASP A 75 -32.82 -30.24 -3.43
N GLY A 76 -32.45 -31.47 -3.82
CA GLY A 76 -31.25 -31.81 -4.59
C GLY A 76 -31.16 -31.25 -6.02
N TYR A 77 -31.95 -30.23 -6.37
CA TYR A 77 -31.90 -29.53 -7.66
C TYR A 77 -30.91 -28.36 -7.68
N TRP A 78 -30.66 -27.68 -6.54
CA TRP A 78 -29.81 -26.47 -6.50
C TRP A 78 -28.88 -26.38 -5.27
N GLY A 79 -29.19 -27.10 -4.18
CA GLY A 79 -28.40 -27.09 -2.95
C GLY A 79 -27.69 -28.41 -2.75
N GLY A 80 -26.37 -28.44 -2.94
CA GLY A 80 -25.60 -29.61 -2.53
C GLY A 80 -25.66 -29.75 -1.01
N LYS A 81 -26.02 -30.93 -0.49
CA LYS A 81 -26.00 -31.20 0.96
C LYS A 81 -24.63 -30.83 1.50
N GLY A 82 -24.55 -30.08 2.59
CA GLY A 82 -23.31 -29.60 3.21
C GLY A 82 -22.66 -28.35 2.62
N LYS A 83 -22.97 -27.94 1.37
CA LYS A 83 -22.19 -26.86 0.70
C LYS A 83 -22.38 -25.50 1.35
N LEU A 84 -23.62 -25.08 1.57
CA LEU A 84 -23.92 -23.79 2.21
C LEU A 84 -23.40 -23.79 3.65
N LYS A 85 -23.54 -24.94 4.33
CA LYS A 85 -23.01 -25.12 5.68
C LYS A 85 -21.49 -24.95 5.76
N VAL A 86 -20.75 -25.61 4.87
CA VAL A 86 -19.30 -25.47 4.76
C VAL A 86 -18.91 -24.02 4.49
N PHE A 87 -19.59 -23.35 3.54
CA PHE A 87 -19.32 -21.96 3.20
C PHE A 87 -19.47 -21.02 4.39
N LEU A 88 -20.62 -21.06 5.06
CA LEU A 88 -20.96 -20.14 6.12
C LEU A 88 -20.11 -20.38 7.38
N LEU A 89 -19.78 -21.64 7.68
CA LEU A 89 -18.84 -21.97 8.75
C LEU A 89 -17.44 -21.44 8.45
N ALA A 90 -16.95 -21.62 7.23
CA ALA A 90 -15.65 -21.10 6.81
C ALA A 90 -15.62 -19.58 6.94
N LEU A 91 -16.61 -18.86 6.39
CA LEU A 91 -16.68 -17.40 6.48
C LEU A 91 -16.74 -16.89 7.91
N LYS A 92 -17.63 -17.46 8.75
CA LYS A 92 -17.84 -17.03 10.14
C LYS A 92 -16.55 -17.09 10.97
N HIS A 93 -15.76 -18.14 10.76
CA HIS A 93 -14.59 -18.44 11.58
C HIS A 93 -13.27 -18.06 10.91
N SER A 94 -13.24 -17.63 9.65
CA SER A 94 -12.03 -17.50 8.84
C SER A 94 -10.90 -16.67 9.47
N ARG A 95 -11.25 -15.64 10.24
CA ARG A 95 -10.31 -14.72 10.91
C ARG A 95 -10.25 -14.90 12.43
N ARG A 96 -10.82 -15.99 12.95
CA ARG A 96 -10.88 -16.23 14.39
C ARG A 96 -9.98 -17.41 14.79
N PRO A 97 -9.42 -17.42 16.01
CA PRO A 97 -8.59 -18.53 16.49
C PRO A 97 -9.32 -19.88 16.46
N GLU A 98 -10.65 -19.89 16.61
CA GLU A 98 -11.46 -21.11 16.59
C GLU A 98 -11.57 -21.75 15.20
N VAL A 99 -11.01 -21.13 14.14
CA VAL A 99 -11.02 -21.71 12.79
C VAL A 99 -10.45 -23.13 12.77
N LEU A 100 -9.42 -23.42 13.57
CA LEU A 100 -8.82 -24.76 13.63
C LEU A 100 -9.79 -25.80 14.22
N SER A 101 -10.59 -25.43 15.22
CA SER A 101 -11.58 -26.35 15.81
C SER A 101 -12.75 -26.60 14.86
N VAL A 102 -13.09 -25.60 14.04
CA VAL A 102 -14.17 -25.69 13.04
C VAL A 102 -13.71 -26.37 11.75
N LEU A 103 -12.42 -26.33 11.42
CA LEU A 103 -11.84 -26.91 10.21
C LEU A 103 -12.15 -28.41 10.07
N HIS A 104 -12.00 -29.16 11.16
CA HIS A 104 -12.32 -30.59 11.21
C HIS A 104 -13.78 -30.85 10.81
N ARG A 105 -14.69 -30.01 11.32
CA ARG A 105 -16.12 -30.09 11.01
C ARG A 105 -16.40 -29.72 9.55
N ILE A 106 -15.68 -28.73 9.00
CA ILE A 106 -15.79 -28.34 7.59
C ILE A 106 -15.39 -29.49 6.67
N ILE A 107 -14.22 -30.08 6.89
CA ILE A 107 -13.71 -31.20 6.07
C ILE A 107 -14.67 -32.37 6.16
N ARG A 108 -15.10 -32.74 7.37
CA ARG A 108 -16.03 -33.85 7.57
C ARG A 108 -17.37 -33.65 6.84
N ILE A 109 -18.00 -32.48 6.96
CA ILE A 109 -19.26 -32.18 6.26
C ILE A 109 -19.06 -32.27 4.74
N ALA A 110 -17.93 -31.79 4.23
CA ALA A 110 -17.63 -31.83 2.81
C ALA A 110 -17.39 -33.26 2.29
N GLU A 111 -16.67 -34.10 3.04
CA GLU A 111 -16.44 -35.51 2.65
C GLU A 111 -17.74 -36.33 2.73
N GLU A 112 -18.55 -36.17 3.79
CA GLU A 112 -19.89 -36.79 3.90
C GLU A 112 -20.81 -36.39 2.73
N ALA A 113 -20.73 -35.12 2.32
CA ALA A 113 -21.50 -34.61 1.20
C ALA A 113 -21.04 -35.17 -0.15
N ARG A 114 -19.73 -35.31 -0.34
CA ARG A 114 -19.10 -35.85 -1.55
C ARG A 114 -19.46 -37.32 -1.80
N GLU A 115 -19.64 -38.11 -0.74
CA GLU A 115 -20.13 -39.49 -0.85
C GLU A 115 -21.60 -39.54 -1.31
N SER A 116 -22.41 -38.58 -0.88
CA SER A 116 -23.85 -38.53 -1.18
C SER A 116 -24.18 -37.90 -2.54
N GLN A 117 -23.31 -37.03 -3.05
CA GLN A 117 -23.49 -36.27 -4.28
C GLN A 117 -22.13 -36.06 -4.96
N LYS A 118 -22.05 -36.37 -6.25
CA LYS A 118 -20.87 -36.05 -7.06
C LYS A 118 -20.79 -34.53 -7.21
N TRP A 119 -19.99 -33.86 -6.39
CA TRP A 119 -19.71 -32.44 -6.57
C TRP A 119 -18.92 -32.28 -7.88
N ASP A 120 -19.46 -31.54 -8.85
CA ASP A 120 -18.80 -31.31 -10.16
C ASP A 120 -17.50 -30.48 -10.08
N TYR A 121 -17.10 -30.03 -8.89
CA TYR A 121 -15.92 -29.22 -8.64
C TYR A 121 -15.36 -29.47 -7.23
N ASP A 122 -14.05 -29.28 -7.05
CA ASP A 122 -13.33 -29.32 -5.77
C ASP A 122 -13.73 -28.12 -4.88
N TYR A 123 -15.00 -28.05 -4.47
CA TYR A 123 -15.54 -26.95 -3.68
C TYR A 123 -14.85 -26.79 -2.34
N LEU A 124 -14.49 -27.91 -1.71
CA LEU A 124 -13.70 -27.92 -0.49
C LEU A 124 -12.34 -27.26 -0.72
N ASP A 125 -11.68 -27.53 -1.84
CA ASP A 125 -10.39 -26.91 -2.19
C ASP A 125 -10.51 -25.39 -2.32
N VAL A 126 -11.62 -24.87 -2.84
CA VAL A 126 -11.82 -23.40 -2.88
C VAL A 126 -11.95 -22.83 -1.48
N VAL A 127 -12.70 -23.51 -0.60
CA VAL A 127 -12.92 -23.09 0.79
C VAL A 127 -11.63 -23.15 1.60
N LEU A 128 -10.87 -24.24 1.49
CA LEU A 128 -9.56 -24.37 2.14
C LEU A 128 -8.55 -23.35 1.58
N LEU A 129 -8.65 -22.99 0.31
CA LEU A 129 -7.72 -22.01 -0.27
C LEU A 129 -8.00 -20.63 0.32
N TYR A 130 -9.29 -20.29 0.45
CA TYR A 130 -9.72 -19.07 1.10
C TYR A 130 -9.30 -19.03 2.57
N LEU A 131 -9.55 -20.10 3.34
CA LEU A 131 -9.15 -20.14 4.75
C LEU A 131 -7.64 -19.98 4.92
N GLY A 132 -6.85 -20.66 4.08
CA GLY A 132 -5.39 -20.55 4.10
C GLY A 132 -4.86 -19.14 3.76
N SER A 133 -5.62 -18.33 3.02
CA SER A 133 -5.20 -16.95 2.66
C SER A 133 -5.56 -15.90 3.71
N VAL A 134 -6.44 -16.23 4.68
CA VAL A 134 -6.92 -15.27 5.68
C VAL A 134 -6.65 -15.69 7.13
N ILE A 135 -6.20 -16.92 7.35
CA ILE A 135 -5.81 -17.42 8.67
C ILE A 135 -4.56 -16.69 9.19
N ASP A 136 -4.48 -16.56 10.52
CA ASP A 136 -3.30 -16.05 11.20
C ASP A 136 -2.06 -16.91 10.89
N GLU A 137 -0.94 -16.26 10.61
CA GLU A 137 0.33 -16.90 10.26
C GLU A 137 0.79 -17.90 11.34
N ASN A 138 0.54 -17.62 12.62
CA ASN A 138 0.90 -18.49 13.74
C ASN A 138 0.08 -19.78 13.78
N LEU A 139 -1.10 -19.80 13.15
CA LEU A 139 -1.99 -20.97 13.09
C LEU A 139 -1.80 -21.76 11.79
N TYR A 140 -1.07 -21.21 10.82
CA TYR A 140 -0.94 -21.76 9.47
C TYR A 140 -0.33 -23.17 9.46
N GLU A 141 0.69 -23.44 10.27
CA GLU A 141 1.30 -24.78 10.34
C GLU A 141 0.31 -25.84 10.84
N GLN A 142 -0.48 -25.50 11.88
CA GLN A 142 -1.48 -26.41 12.43
C GLN A 142 -2.63 -26.64 11.45
N TYR A 143 -3.04 -25.58 10.74
CA TYR A 143 -4.01 -25.63 9.65
C TYR A 143 -3.58 -26.62 8.55
N CYS A 144 -2.34 -26.51 8.10
CA CYS A 144 -1.75 -27.41 7.11
C CYS A 144 -1.77 -28.87 7.59
N ARG A 145 -1.39 -29.09 8.85
CA ARG A 145 -1.35 -30.43 9.45
C ARG A 145 -2.72 -31.08 9.50
N ILE A 146 -3.77 -30.35 9.88
CA ILE A 146 -5.14 -30.87 9.93
C ILE A 146 -5.61 -31.29 8.52
N ILE A 147 -5.38 -30.45 7.50
CA ILE A 147 -5.79 -30.76 6.13
C ILE A 147 -5.07 -31.99 5.59
N ALA A 148 -3.76 -32.09 5.83
CA ALA A 148 -2.98 -33.24 5.39
C ALA A 148 -3.46 -34.56 6.03
N GLN A 149 -3.95 -34.51 7.27
CA GLN A 149 -4.43 -35.67 8.00
C GLN A 149 -5.88 -36.06 7.65
N GLU A 150 -6.75 -35.08 7.42
CA GLU A 150 -8.20 -35.33 7.36
C GLU A 150 -8.79 -35.28 5.95
N HIS A 151 -8.15 -34.58 5.02
CA HIS A 151 -8.62 -34.51 3.65
C HIS A 151 -7.93 -35.55 2.77
N SER A 152 -8.72 -36.36 2.07
CA SER A 152 -8.23 -37.42 1.18
C SER A 152 -7.27 -36.97 0.07
N GLY A 153 -7.34 -35.70 -0.36
CA GLY A 153 -6.38 -35.06 -1.28
C GLY A 153 -5.38 -34.10 -0.60
N GLY A 154 -5.34 -34.09 0.73
CA GLY A 154 -4.68 -33.09 1.56
C GLY A 154 -3.22 -32.83 1.22
N GLU A 155 -2.40 -33.87 1.08
CA GLU A 155 -0.96 -33.71 0.78
C GLU A 155 -0.69 -33.02 -0.56
N LYS A 156 -1.37 -33.44 -1.62
CA LYS A 156 -1.23 -32.85 -2.97
C LYS A 156 -1.76 -31.41 -3.00
N TYR A 157 -2.89 -31.19 -2.35
CA TYR A 157 -3.53 -29.89 -2.25
C TYR A 157 -2.69 -28.90 -1.43
N MET A 158 -2.09 -29.36 -0.33
CA MET A 158 -1.14 -28.58 0.47
C MET A 158 0.09 -28.12 -0.33
N GLY A 159 0.63 -28.98 -1.20
CA GLY A 159 1.69 -28.57 -2.14
C GLY A 159 1.27 -27.40 -3.03
N THR A 160 0.03 -27.42 -3.51
CA THR A 160 -0.53 -26.36 -4.38
C THR A 160 -0.75 -25.05 -3.64
N ILE A 161 -1.28 -25.09 -2.41
CA ILE A 161 -1.44 -23.89 -1.57
C ILE A 161 -0.08 -23.29 -1.23
N ALA A 162 0.86 -24.12 -0.74
CA ALA A 162 2.19 -23.68 -0.34
C ALA A 162 2.92 -23.00 -1.51
N ASP A 163 2.83 -23.58 -2.71
CA ASP A 163 3.38 -22.99 -3.92
C ASP A 163 2.74 -21.65 -4.28
N LYS A 164 1.41 -21.52 -4.15
CA LYS A 164 0.71 -20.27 -4.45
C LYS A 164 1.12 -19.16 -3.48
N LEU A 165 1.14 -19.43 -2.18
CA LEU A 165 1.54 -18.45 -1.17
C LEU A 165 3.01 -18.04 -1.32
N ARG A 166 3.92 -19.00 -1.54
CA ARG A 166 5.34 -18.69 -1.81
C ARG A 166 5.51 -17.78 -3.03
N ARG A 167 4.74 -18.00 -4.10
CA ARG A 167 4.76 -17.12 -5.28
C ARG A 167 4.25 -15.71 -4.95
N GLU A 168 3.17 -15.59 -4.19
CA GLU A 168 2.63 -14.29 -3.77
C GLU A 168 3.61 -13.51 -2.89
N GLU A 169 4.26 -14.17 -1.93
CA GLU A 169 5.31 -13.55 -1.12
C GLU A 169 6.50 -13.08 -1.95
N ARG A 170 6.93 -13.90 -2.92
CA ARG A 170 8.02 -13.53 -3.84
C ARG A 170 7.66 -12.28 -4.64
N LEU A 171 6.45 -12.22 -5.20
CA LEU A 171 5.96 -11.07 -5.95
C LEU A 171 5.85 -9.80 -5.10
N LYS A 172 5.43 -9.92 -3.83
CA LYS A 172 5.41 -8.81 -2.87
C LYS A 172 6.82 -8.26 -2.64
N ARG A 173 7.79 -9.13 -2.37
CA ARG A 173 9.21 -8.75 -2.18
C ARG A 173 9.79 -8.06 -3.42
N GLU A 174 9.57 -8.64 -4.60
CA GLU A 174 10.04 -8.06 -5.87
C GLU A 174 9.42 -6.68 -6.15
N THR A 175 8.18 -6.45 -5.72
CA THR A 175 7.49 -5.16 -5.90
C THR A 175 8.06 -4.11 -4.96
N ILE A 176 8.23 -4.44 -3.68
CA ILE A 176 8.88 -3.56 -2.69
C ILE A 176 10.31 -3.22 -3.14
N GLU A 177 11.07 -4.20 -3.62
CA GLU A 177 12.43 -3.98 -4.11
C GLU A 177 12.45 -3.02 -5.31
N ARG A 178 11.51 -3.19 -6.26
CA ARG A 178 11.38 -2.28 -7.41
C ARG A 178 11.04 -0.85 -6.99
N GLU A 179 10.18 -0.67 -6.00
CA GLU A 179 9.82 0.64 -5.46
C GLU A 179 11.01 1.31 -4.77
N LEU A 180 11.72 0.58 -3.90
CA LEU A 180 12.94 1.06 -3.24
C LEU A 180 14.02 1.47 -4.25
N ARG A 181 14.23 0.68 -5.32
CA ARG A 181 15.18 1.02 -6.38
C ARG A 181 14.83 2.34 -7.07
N LYS A 182 13.54 2.57 -7.37
CA LYS A 182 13.07 3.83 -7.95
C LYS A 182 13.31 5.02 -7.01
N GLU A 183 13.04 4.85 -5.72
CA GLU A 183 13.27 5.90 -4.73
C GLU A 183 14.76 6.24 -4.58
N ILE A 184 15.63 5.23 -4.53
CA ILE A 184 17.08 5.42 -4.50
C ILE A 184 17.57 6.14 -5.76
N GLU A 185 17.06 5.77 -6.93
CA GLU A 185 17.43 6.41 -8.19
C GLU A 185 17.01 7.89 -8.23
N GLN A 186 15.81 8.21 -7.76
CA GLN A 186 15.35 9.60 -7.60
C GLN A 186 16.25 10.39 -6.65
N LYS A 187 16.53 9.86 -5.44
CA LYS A 187 17.43 10.51 -4.48
C LYS A 187 18.84 10.73 -5.04
N ASN A 188 19.37 9.79 -5.82
CA ASN A 188 20.67 9.95 -6.49
C ASN A 188 20.64 11.02 -7.59
N THR A 189 19.52 11.19 -8.29
CA THR A 189 19.38 12.31 -9.25
C THR A 189 19.33 13.66 -8.54
N GLU A 190 18.62 13.76 -7.42
CA GLU A 190 18.55 14.98 -6.61
C GLU A 190 19.92 15.35 -6.01
N LEU A 191 20.66 14.37 -5.49
CA LEU A 191 22.02 14.58 -4.97
C LEU A 191 22.95 15.11 -6.06
N ARG A 192 22.96 14.50 -7.25
CA ARG A 192 23.76 14.99 -8.38
C ARG A 192 23.41 16.42 -8.79
N HIS A 193 22.14 16.79 -8.72
CA HIS A 193 21.73 18.17 -8.98
C HIS A 193 22.29 19.14 -7.94
N LYS A 194 22.19 18.78 -6.65
CA LYS A 194 22.75 19.59 -5.56
C LYS A 194 24.27 19.72 -5.65
N ASP A 195 24.97 18.65 -5.99
CA ASP A 195 26.42 18.67 -6.18
C ASP A 195 26.81 19.64 -7.31
N PHE A 196 26.05 19.63 -8.42
CA PHE A 196 26.26 20.57 -9.52
C PHE A 196 26.00 22.02 -9.12
N GLU A 197 24.96 22.29 -8.34
CA GLU A 197 24.68 23.63 -7.81
C GLU A 197 25.80 24.12 -6.88
N LEU A 198 26.29 23.25 -5.99
CA LEU A 198 27.40 23.56 -5.10
C LEU A 198 28.71 23.83 -5.86
N GLU A 199 29.02 23.08 -6.91
CA GLU A 199 30.18 23.36 -7.76
C GLU A 199 30.07 24.74 -8.43
N LYS A 200 28.87 25.11 -8.88
CA LYS A 200 28.62 26.42 -9.48
C LYS A 200 28.80 27.54 -8.45
N GLU A 201 28.24 27.40 -7.26
CA GLU A 201 28.41 28.38 -6.17
C GLU A 201 29.89 28.53 -5.79
N LYS A 202 30.63 27.43 -5.71
CA LYS A 202 32.07 27.45 -5.43
C LYS A 202 32.84 28.22 -6.50
N ALA A 203 32.56 27.98 -7.78
CA ALA A 203 33.21 28.70 -8.88
C ALA A 203 32.88 30.21 -8.88
N GLU A 204 31.68 30.60 -8.45
CA GLU A 204 31.31 32.01 -8.28
C GLU A 204 32.03 32.65 -7.09
N LEU A 205 32.21 31.93 -5.98
CA LEU A 205 32.99 32.39 -4.83
C LEU A 205 34.47 32.60 -5.18
N GLU A 206 35.10 31.65 -5.87
CA GLU A 206 36.49 31.77 -6.32
C GLU A 206 36.68 33.01 -7.21
N LYS A 207 35.73 33.30 -8.12
CA LYS A 207 35.77 34.54 -8.91
C LYS A 207 35.71 35.79 -8.05
N LYS A 208 34.79 35.85 -7.08
CA LYS A 208 34.66 36.99 -6.17
C LYS A 208 35.92 37.19 -5.33
N GLU A 209 36.54 36.11 -4.88
CA GLU A 209 37.81 36.14 -4.12
C GLU A 209 38.92 36.77 -4.97
N THR A 210 39.12 36.33 -6.22
CA THR A 210 40.13 36.93 -7.11
C THR A 210 39.85 38.40 -7.47
N GLU A 211 38.58 38.81 -7.53
CA GLU A 211 38.24 40.22 -7.73
C GLU A 211 38.53 41.09 -6.50
N LEU A 212 38.38 40.51 -5.31
CA LEU A 212 38.64 41.18 -4.05
C LEU A 212 40.15 41.35 -3.84
N GLU A 213 40.95 40.31 -4.09
CA GLU A 213 42.41 40.38 -4.10
C GLU A 213 42.95 41.49 -5.02
N LYS A 214 42.44 41.58 -6.26
CA LYS A 214 42.82 42.65 -7.20
C LYS A 214 42.47 44.05 -6.69
N LYS A 215 41.31 44.19 -6.03
CA LYS A 215 40.91 45.49 -5.44
C LYS A 215 41.80 45.86 -4.27
N ASP A 216 42.19 44.89 -3.44
CA ASP A 216 43.13 45.11 -2.34
C ASP A 216 44.52 45.49 -2.85
N GLU A 217 45.05 44.84 -3.89
CA GLU A 217 46.30 45.23 -4.53
C GLU A 217 46.24 46.68 -5.08
N GLN A 218 45.16 47.04 -5.76
CA GLN A 218 44.95 48.41 -6.24
C GLN A 218 44.86 49.41 -5.08
N LEU A 219 44.18 49.04 -4.00
CA LEU A 219 44.06 49.85 -2.79
C LEU A 219 45.45 50.13 -2.19
N HIS A 220 46.27 49.08 -2.07
CA HIS A 220 47.65 49.14 -1.58
C HIS A 220 48.51 50.08 -2.43
N GLN A 221 48.47 49.94 -3.75
CA GLN A 221 49.20 50.80 -4.69
C GLN A 221 48.80 52.28 -4.57
N ILE A 222 47.49 52.56 -4.43
CA ILE A 222 47.01 53.93 -4.25
C ILE A 222 47.53 54.53 -2.93
N ILE A 223 47.54 53.75 -1.85
CA ILE A 223 48.06 54.20 -0.54
C ILE A 223 49.56 54.52 -0.66
N GLN A 224 50.34 53.63 -1.30
CA GLN A 224 51.77 53.87 -1.55
C GLN A 224 52.01 55.17 -2.35
N LEU A 225 51.20 55.44 -3.37
CA LEU A 225 51.28 56.68 -4.15
C LEU A 225 50.91 57.93 -3.33
N MET A 226 49.89 57.86 -2.49
CA MET A 226 49.50 58.96 -1.60
C MET A 226 50.62 59.31 -0.62
N LEU A 227 51.25 58.29 -0.01
CA LEU A 227 52.39 58.46 0.88
C LEU A 227 53.59 59.08 0.15
N LYS A 228 53.94 58.60 -1.04
CA LYS A 228 55.02 59.18 -1.87
C LYS A 228 54.76 60.63 -2.27
N LYS A 229 53.50 61.05 -2.39
CA LYS A 229 53.10 62.44 -2.67
C LYS A 229 53.04 63.32 -1.42
N GLY A 230 53.44 62.82 -0.25
CA GLY A 230 53.49 63.57 0.99
C GLY A 230 52.13 63.75 1.67
N VAL A 231 51.13 62.92 1.35
CA VAL A 231 49.87 62.90 2.09
C VAL A 231 50.12 62.33 3.48
N ASP A 232 49.64 63.03 4.51
CA ASP A 232 49.81 62.63 5.90
C ASP A 232 49.17 61.25 6.19
N PRO A 233 49.92 60.29 6.76
CA PRO A 233 49.41 58.96 7.08
C PRO A 233 48.18 58.94 8.00
N GLN A 234 48.07 59.89 8.94
CA GLN A 234 46.92 59.99 9.85
C GLN A 234 45.63 60.40 9.11
N SER A 235 45.77 61.19 8.05
CA SER A 235 44.68 61.57 7.16
C SER A 235 44.22 60.38 6.29
N ILE A 236 45.15 59.54 5.82
CA ILE A 236 44.85 58.30 5.08
C ILE A 236 44.10 57.30 5.98
N ARG A 237 44.54 57.14 7.25
CA ARG A 237 43.86 56.34 8.28
C ARG A 237 42.38 56.70 8.41
N LYS A 238 42.10 58.00 8.61
CA LYS A 238 40.73 58.50 8.82
C LYS A 238 39.80 58.31 7.62
N ILE A 239 40.33 58.37 6.41
CA ILE A 239 39.52 58.27 5.18
C ILE A 239 39.20 56.81 4.84
N ARG A 240 40.09 55.86 5.17
CA ARG A 240 39.97 54.46 4.73
C ARG A 240 39.75 53.43 5.84
N SER A 241 39.72 53.81 7.11
CA SER A 241 39.47 52.89 8.24
C SER A 241 40.44 51.70 8.29
N LEU A 242 41.70 51.90 7.89
CA LEU A 242 42.76 50.89 7.92
C LEU A 242 43.28 50.68 9.34
N SER A 243 43.77 49.48 9.64
CA SER A 243 44.38 49.17 10.93
C SER A 243 45.76 49.81 11.09
N ASP A 244 46.23 49.95 12.34
CA ASP A 244 47.53 50.54 12.64
C ASP A 244 48.67 49.71 12.05
N GLU A 245 48.53 48.39 12.06
CA GLU A 245 49.50 47.40 11.57
C GLU A 245 49.63 47.45 10.04
N GLU A 246 48.50 47.53 9.32
CA GLU A 246 48.47 47.59 7.85
C GLU A 246 49.21 48.82 7.30
N ILE A 247 49.00 49.99 7.90
CA ILE A 247 49.66 51.21 7.46
C ILE A 247 51.14 51.24 7.82
N GLU A 248 51.53 50.72 8.99
CA GLU A 248 52.95 50.65 9.36
C GLU A 248 53.75 49.74 8.42
N GLN A 249 53.14 48.62 7.99
CA GLN A 249 53.77 47.71 7.04
C GLN A 249 53.95 48.37 5.67
N ILE A 250 52.94 49.10 5.18
CA ILE A 250 53.01 49.86 3.92
C ILE A 250 54.08 50.97 3.99
N ILE A 251 54.17 51.69 5.11
CA ILE A 251 55.16 52.76 5.31
C ILE A 251 56.59 52.18 5.31
N LYS A 252 56.81 51.02 5.93
CA LYS A 252 58.11 50.32 5.92
C LYS A 252 58.52 49.92 4.50
N GLU A 253 57.60 49.43 3.69
CA GLU A 253 57.87 49.08 2.28
C GLU A 253 58.23 50.31 1.43
N VAL A 254 57.53 51.43 1.64
CA VAL A 254 57.78 52.69 0.89
C VAL A 254 59.11 53.34 1.28
N ASN A 255 59.51 53.28 2.55
CA ASN A 255 60.74 53.89 3.05
C ASN A 255 61.99 52.98 2.93
N GLY A 256 61.79 51.68 2.66
CA GLY A 256 62.86 50.68 2.50
C GLY A 256 63.27 50.40 1.04
N SER A 257 62.58 50.97 0.05
CA SER A 257 62.93 50.96 -1.39
C SER A 257 63.51 52.29 -1.85
#